data_AF-A0AAV5WCR6-F1
#
_entry.id   AF-A0AAV5WCR6-F1
#
_cell.length_a   1.000
_cell.length_b   1.000
_cell.length_c   1.000
_cell.angle_alpha   90.00
_cell.angle_beta   90.00
_cell.angle_gamma   90.00
#
_symmetry.space_group_name_H-M   'P 1'
#
loop_
_entity.id
_entity.type
_entity.pdbx_description
1 polymer ?
#
loop_
_entity_poly.entity_id
_entity_poly.type
_entity_poly.pdbx_seq_one_letter_code
_entity_poly.pdbx_strand_id
1 'polypeptide(L)'
;VFRWEVDNVSKLTETIRLSPTYFFSGLPWYIGVHLVNAESRNNEPHLAFYLYCNEESECDLWRVEHKSNVVLINREDEQRNVDMEIFESFTREECSWGEHDLISFAEVMDPEEGFINDYKIIFEARIQVIAKYGMQKVTTFDFTQPANGWDNVALKIDGKNVYVCRRYLSIHSPYFTTLFFGEFIEKKQEEIELKDISHKEFIELLHVIYPSHRPVHKDSARFILKLADVFQIEYATNLAESYLIKSTLFTPAAKLLLADK
;
A
#
# COMPACT_ATOMS: atom_id res chain seq x y z
N VAL A 1 -10.26 11.51 6.99
CA VAL A 1 -11.46 11.72 6.18
C VAL A 1 -11.07 11.69 4.72
N PHE A 2 -11.86 11.06 3.86
CA PHE A 2 -11.74 11.20 2.41
C PHE A 2 -13.12 11.44 1.79
N ARG A 3 -13.13 12.05 0.60
CA ARG A 3 -14.35 12.28 -0.19
C ARG A 3 -14.20 11.64 -1.55
N TRP A 4 -15.29 11.03 -2.01
CA TRP A 4 -15.41 10.47 -3.34
C TRP A 4 -16.60 11.11 -4.05
N GLU A 5 -16.32 11.80 -5.16
CA GLU A 5 -17.34 12.27 -6.09
C GLU A 5 -17.64 11.18 -7.11
N VAL A 6 -18.87 10.70 -7.05
CA VAL A 6 -19.41 9.62 -7.88
C VAL A 6 -20.07 10.30 -9.07
N ASP A 7 -19.47 10.20 -10.26
CA ASP A 7 -19.94 10.85 -11.48
C ASP A 7 -20.94 10.01 -12.26
N ASN A 8 -21.62 10.58 -13.27
CA ASN A 8 -22.52 9.82 -14.16
C ASN A 8 -23.51 8.92 -13.39
N VAL A 9 -24.08 9.41 -12.28
CA VAL A 9 -24.87 8.63 -11.32
C VAL A 9 -26.08 7.95 -11.99
N SER A 10 -26.65 8.58 -13.01
CA SER A 10 -27.73 8.02 -13.84
C SER A 10 -27.37 6.72 -14.59
N LYS A 11 -26.08 6.35 -14.65
CA LYS A 11 -25.58 5.10 -15.26
C LYS A 11 -25.23 4.04 -14.23
N LEU A 12 -25.46 4.28 -12.94
CA LEU A 12 -25.29 3.23 -11.93
C LEU A 12 -26.23 2.06 -12.23
N THR A 13 -25.76 0.86 -11.95
CA THR A 13 -26.49 -0.40 -12.12
C THR A 13 -26.28 -1.25 -10.87
N GLU A 14 -26.71 -2.51 -10.89
CA GLU A 14 -26.41 -3.51 -9.86
C GLU A 14 -24.91 -3.89 -9.78
N THR A 15 -24.10 -3.48 -10.76
CA THR A 15 -22.65 -3.69 -10.72
C THR A 15 -21.99 -2.65 -9.82
N ILE A 16 -21.23 -3.13 -8.83
CA ILE A 16 -20.51 -2.25 -7.91
C ILE A 16 -19.47 -1.39 -8.62
N ARG A 17 -19.55 -0.10 -8.39
CA ARG A 17 -18.52 0.86 -8.76
C ARG A 17 -17.70 1.20 -7.53
N LEU A 18 -16.38 1.16 -7.66
CA LEU A 18 -15.45 1.39 -6.56
C LEU A 18 -14.81 2.78 -6.67
N SER A 19 -14.56 3.39 -5.51
CA SER A 19 -13.72 4.59 -5.40
C SER A 19 -12.25 4.25 -5.63
N PRO A 20 -11.38 5.26 -5.84
CA PRO A 20 -9.94 5.07 -5.63
C PRO A 20 -9.65 4.57 -4.21
N THR A 21 -8.49 3.95 -4.03
CA THR A 21 -8.01 3.50 -2.72
C THR A 21 -7.37 4.66 -1.95
N TYR A 22 -7.79 4.82 -0.70
CA TYR A 22 -7.27 5.81 0.24
C TYR A 22 -6.56 5.11 1.40
N PHE A 23 -5.38 5.60 1.80
CA PHE A 23 -4.59 5.00 2.88
C PHE A 23 -4.78 5.74 4.21
N PHE A 24 -5.28 5.04 5.23
CA PHE A 24 -5.37 5.53 6.62
C PHE A 24 -4.71 4.54 7.56
N SER A 25 -3.81 5.03 8.42
CA SER A 25 -3.03 4.20 9.35
C SER A 25 -2.27 3.05 8.67
N GLY A 26 -1.86 3.24 7.41
CA GLY A 26 -1.16 2.25 6.60
C GLY A 26 -2.04 1.15 6.00
N LEU A 27 -3.37 1.33 6.02
CA LEU A 27 -4.33 0.37 5.46
C LEU A 27 -5.09 0.98 4.28
N PRO A 28 -5.41 0.20 3.24
CA PRO A 28 -6.21 0.65 2.11
C PRO A 28 -7.70 0.62 2.46
N TRP A 29 -8.40 1.71 2.14
CA TRP A 29 -9.85 1.88 2.31
C TRP A 29 -10.45 2.42 1.02
N TYR A 30 -11.66 1.99 0.67
CA TYR A 30 -12.43 2.54 -0.45
C TYR A 30 -13.92 2.32 -0.23
N ILE A 31 -14.75 3.00 -1.01
CA ILE A 31 -16.20 2.85 -1.00
C ILE A 31 -16.63 2.16 -2.29
N GLY A 32 -17.54 1.19 -2.18
CA GLY A 32 -18.28 0.65 -3.32
C GLY A 32 -19.74 1.11 -3.29
N VAL A 33 -20.29 1.48 -4.45
CA VAL A 33 -21.70 1.87 -4.60
C VAL A 33 -22.33 1.13 -5.78
N HIS A 34 -23.61 0.77 -5.65
CA HIS A 34 -24.43 0.22 -6.73
C HIS A 34 -25.91 0.47 -6.45
N LEU A 35 -26.76 0.19 -7.42
CA LEU A 35 -28.20 0.13 -7.22
C LEU A 35 -28.61 -1.28 -6.82
N VAL A 36 -29.55 -1.37 -5.89
CA VAL A 36 -30.18 -2.65 -5.55
C VAL A 36 -31.68 -2.53 -5.80
N ASN A 37 -32.27 -3.62 -6.26
CA ASN A 37 -33.71 -3.72 -6.44
C ASN A 37 -34.26 -4.58 -5.30
N ALA A 38 -34.91 -3.95 -4.32
CA ALA A 38 -35.50 -4.70 -3.22
C ALA A 38 -36.86 -5.30 -3.65
N GLU A 39 -36.94 -6.62 -3.72
CA GLU A 39 -38.21 -7.33 -4.03
C GLU A 39 -39.33 -6.94 -3.05
N SER A 40 -38.97 -6.61 -1.81
CA SER A 40 -39.88 -6.16 -0.75
C SER A 40 -40.46 -4.76 -0.98
N ARG A 41 -39.90 -3.96 -1.89
CA ARG A 41 -40.32 -2.59 -2.23
C ARG A 41 -40.70 -2.44 -3.71
N ASN A 42 -41.45 -3.40 -4.25
CA ASN A 42 -41.92 -3.38 -5.65
C ASN A 42 -40.79 -3.24 -6.69
N ASN A 43 -39.57 -3.68 -6.40
CA ASN A 43 -38.39 -3.53 -7.25
C ASN A 43 -38.00 -2.08 -7.54
N GLU A 44 -38.30 -1.15 -6.64
CA GLU A 44 -37.80 0.22 -6.75
C GLU A 44 -36.28 0.26 -6.47
N PRO A 45 -35.48 0.89 -7.35
CA PRO A 45 -34.03 0.95 -7.18
C PRO A 45 -33.66 1.83 -6.00
N HIS A 46 -32.82 1.31 -5.11
CA HIS A 46 -32.24 2.03 -3.98
C HIS A 46 -30.72 2.07 -4.12
N LEU A 47 -30.11 3.15 -3.64
CA LEU A 47 -28.66 3.28 -3.62
C LEU A 47 -28.12 2.48 -2.45
N ALA A 48 -27.17 1.58 -2.72
CA ALA A 48 -26.41 0.85 -1.71
C ALA A 48 -24.97 1.38 -1.66
N PHE A 49 -24.36 1.32 -0.48
CA PHE A 49 -22.94 1.60 -0.33
C PHE A 49 -22.27 0.62 0.64
N TYR A 50 -20.98 0.39 0.45
CA TYR A 50 -20.14 -0.40 1.36
C TYR A 50 -18.79 0.28 1.52
N LEU A 51 -18.34 0.45 2.75
CA LEU A 51 -16.95 0.79 3.07
C LEU A 51 -16.13 -0.50 3.11
N TYR A 52 -15.02 -0.53 2.40
CA TYR A 52 -14.08 -1.64 2.36
C TYR A 52 -12.79 -1.28 3.10
N CYS A 53 -12.17 -2.27 3.74
CA CYS A 53 -10.83 -2.15 4.31
C CYS A 53 -10.03 -3.41 3.99
N ASN A 54 -8.84 -3.24 3.44
CA ASN A 54 -7.82 -4.29 3.33
C ASN A 54 -8.29 -5.62 2.68
N GLU A 55 -9.28 -5.57 1.78
CA GLU A 55 -9.86 -6.74 1.08
C GLU A 55 -8.80 -7.53 0.28
N GLU A 56 -7.86 -6.83 -0.37
CA GLU A 56 -6.83 -7.43 -1.21
C GLU A 56 -5.71 -8.16 -0.42
N SER A 57 -5.72 -8.10 0.92
CA SER A 57 -4.70 -8.73 1.75
C SER A 57 -4.77 -10.25 1.70
N GLU A 58 -3.66 -10.90 1.35
CA GLU A 58 -3.49 -12.37 1.41
C GLU A 58 -3.36 -12.91 2.85
N CYS A 59 -3.17 -12.04 3.85
CA CYS A 59 -3.20 -12.45 5.25
C CYS A 59 -4.65 -12.63 5.71
N ASP A 60 -4.93 -13.68 6.46
CA ASP A 60 -6.27 -13.96 7.02
C ASP A 60 -6.37 -13.61 8.51
N LEU A 61 -5.25 -13.28 9.15
CA LEU A 61 -5.18 -12.99 10.59
C LEU A 61 -5.40 -11.51 10.92
N TRP A 62 -5.52 -10.65 9.92
CA TRP A 62 -5.66 -9.22 10.18
C TRP A 62 -7.05 -8.89 10.72
N ARG A 63 -7.06 -7.96 11.68
CA ARG A 63 -8.29 -7.37 12.19
C ARG A 63 -8.08 -5.89 12.48
N VAL A 64 -9.07 -5.06 12.14
CA VAL A 64 -9.06 -3.63 12.42
C VAL A 64 -10.25 -3.27 13.28
N GLU A 65 -9.97 -2.67 14.44
CA GLU A 65 -10.96 -1.96 15.23
C GLU A 65 -10.94 -0.49 14.81
N HIS A 66 -12.11 0.07 14.52
CA HIS A 66 -12.26 1.45 14.11
C HIS A 66 -13.63 2.00 14.53
N LYS A 67 -13.79 3.31 14.36
CA LYS A 67 -15.08 3.99 14.33
C LYS A 67 -15.14 4.74 13.02
N SER A 68 -16.02 4.31 12.13
CA SER A 68 -16.19 4.94 10.83
C SER A 68 -17.59 5.51 10.69
N ASN A 69 -17.70 6.60 9.96
CA ASN A 69 -18.97 7.17 9.56
C ASN A 69 -18.89 7.48 8.06
N VAL A 70 -19.81 6.94 7.27
CA VAL A 70 -19.89 7.21 5.83
C VAL A 70 -21.15 8.01 5.58
N VAL A 71 -20.99 9.12 4.88
CA VAL A 71 -22.02 10.14 4.69
C VAL A 71 -22.26 10.35 3.20
N LEU A 72 -23.49 10.19 2.75
CA LEU A 72 -23.98 10.77 1.51
C LEU A 72 -24.28 12.25 1.74
N ILE A 73 -23.52 13.11 1.07
CA ILE A 73 -23.58 14.55 1.29
C ILE A 73 -24.77 15.17 0.56
N ASN A 74 -25.62 15.84 1.33
CA ASN A 74 -26.53 16.86 0.82
C ASN A 74 -25.75 18.16 0.64
N ARG A 75 -25.78 18.73 -0.57
CA ARG A 75 -24.97 19.88 -0.96
C ARG A 75 -25.55 21.22 -0.52
N GLU A 76 -26.80 21.21 -0.06
CA GLU A 76 -27.56 22.42 0.29
C GLU A 76 -27.80 22.53 1.80
N ASP A 77 -28.03 21.40 2.48
CA ASP A 77 -28.30 21.35 3.93
C ASP A 77 -27.59 20.15 4.60
N GLU A 78 -26.58 20.42 5.41
CA GLU A 78 -25.82 19.40 6.13
C GLU A 78 -26.68 18.57 7.10
N GLN A 79 -27.83 19.08 7.56
CA GLN A 79 -28.75 18.32 8.42
C GLN A 79 -29.51 17.23 7.66
N ARG A 80 -29.55 17.32 6.32
CA ARG A 80 -30.18 16.35 5.42
C ARG A 80 -29.18 15.32 4.87
N ASN A 81 -27.95 15.34 5.36
CA ASN A 81 -26.99 14.27 5.08
C ASN A 81 -27.58 12.92 5.51
N VAL A 82 -27.35 11.90 4.70
CA VAL A 82 -27.69 10.51 5.06
C VAL A 82 -26.41 9.81 5.43
N ASP A 83 -26.28 9.35 6.67
CA ASP A 83 -25.07 8.73 7.16
C ASP A 83 -25.30 7.39 7.84
N MET A 84 -24.22 6.62 7.92
CA MET A 84 -24.19 5.36 8.65
C MET A 84 -22.88 5.29 9.45
N GLU A 85 -23.01 5.04 10.75
CA GLU A 85 -21.89 4.66 11.60
C GLU A 85 -21.61 3.16 11.49
N ILE A 86 -20.32 2.82 11.44
CA ILE A 86 -19.82 1.45 11.34
C ILE A 86 -18.85 1.22 12.50
N PHE A 87 -19.16 0.23 13.33
CA PHE A 87 -18.41 -0.11 14.55
C PHE A 87 -17.87 -1.53 14.54
N GLU A 88 -18.36 -2.35 13.61
CA GLU A 88 -17.96 -3.72 13.37
C GLU A 88 -16.49 -3.75 12.97
N SER A 89 -15.74 -4.69 13.54
CA SER A 89 -14.33 -4.84 13.18
C SER A 89 -14.22 -5.39 11.76
N PHE A 90 -13.26 -4.91 10.99
CA PHE A 90 -12.98 -5.47 9.68
C PHE A 90 -11.99 -6.62 9.81
N THR A 91 -12.28 -7.72 9.13
CA THR A 91 -11.43 -8.92 9.02
C THR A 91 -11.36 -9.38 7.57
N ARG A 92 -10.68 -10.51 7.30
CA ARG A 92 -10.68 -11.10 5.96
C ARG A 92 -12.08 -11.50 5.50
N GLU A 93 -12.86 -12.11 6.38
CA GLU A 93 -14.22 -12.59 6.10
C GLU A 93 -15.22 -11.43 6.01
N GLU A 94 -15.04 -10.41 6.85
CA GLU A 94 -15.90 -9.22 6.95
C GLU A 94 -15.08 -7.98 6.59
N CYS A 95 -14.60 -7.92 5.34
CA CYS A 95 -13.77 -6.82 4.84
C CYS A 95 -14.58 -5.62 4.33
N SER A 96 -15.91 -5.68 4.43
CA SER A 96 -16.82 -4.61 4.00
C SER A 96 -18.05 -4.51 4.87
N TRP A 97 -18.45 -3.28 5.21
CA TRP A 97 -19.69 -2.97 5.92
C TRP A 97 -20.35 -1.74 5.30
N GLY A 98 -21.68 -1.70 5.29
CA GLY A 98 -22.44 -0.58 4.75
C GLY A 98 -23.93 -0.84 4.74
N GLU A 99 -24.67 -0.01 4.00
CA GLU A 99 -26.13 -0.06 3.95
C GLU A 99 -26.59 -0.57 2.58
N HIS A 100 -27.42 -1.61 2.60
CA HIS A 100 -27.96 -2.21 1.39
C HIS A 100 -29.12 -1.37 0.83
N ASP A 101 -29.85 -0.65 1.68
CA ASP A 101 -31.04 0.13 1.31
C ASP A 101 -30.93 1.56 1.91
N LEU A 102 -29.97 2.35 1.41
CA LEU A 102 -29.64 3.65 2.03
C LEU A 102 -30.73 4.70 1.79
N ILE A 103 -31.12 4.85 0.53
CA ILE A 103 -32.03 5.90 0.05
C ILE A 103 -32.58 5.50 -1.31
N SER A 104 -33.82 5.91 -1.62
CA SER A 104 -34.40 5.65 -2.93
C SER A 104 -33.61 6.35 -4.03
N PHE A 105 -33.38 5.66 -5.15
CA PHE A 105 -32.63 6.25 -6.24
C PHE A 105 -33.37 7.43 -6.90
N ALA A 106 -34.71 7.43 -6.83
CA ALA A 106 -35.53 8.54 -7.28
C ALA A 106 -35.23 9.83 -6.48
N GLU A 107 -35.14 9.74 -5.16
CA GLU A 107 -34.81 10.86 -4.27
C GLU A 107 -33.38 11.36 -4.51
N VAL A 108 -32.41 10.44 -4.68
CA VAL A 108 -31.03 10.84 -5.02
C VAL A 108 -30.96 11.60 -6.34
N MET A 109 -31.80 11.24 -7.31
CA MET A 109 -31.80 11.82 -8.66
C MET A 109 -32.64 13.10 -8.78
N ASP A 110 -33.43 13.45 -7.77
CA ASP A 110 -34.21 14.69 -7.74
C ASP A 110 -33.31 15.88 -7.34
N PRO A 111 -33.12 16.88 -8.22
CA PRO A 111 -32.31 18.05 -7.90
C PRO A 111 -32.82 18.85 -6.69
N GLU A 112 -34.13 18.84 -6.41
CA GLU A 112 -34.73 19.56 -5.27
C GLU A 112 -34.41 18.88 -3.92
N GLU A 113 -33.97 17.63 -3.94
CA GLU A 113 -33.56 16.89 -2.74
C GLU A 113 -32.13 17.25 -2.31
N GLY A 114 -31.32 17.89 -3.18
CA GLY A 114 -30.03 18.49 -2.84
C GLY A 114 -28.83 17.53 -2.79
N PHE A 115 -29.01 16.24 -3.07
CA PHE A 115 -27.92 15.24 -3.09
C PHE A 115 -27.09 15.30 -4.38
N ILE A 116 -27.74 15.60 -5.51
CA ILE A 116 -27.14 15.54 -6.84
C ILE A 116 -26.91 16.92 -7.45
N ASN A 117 -25.75 17.10 -8.08
CA ASN A 117 -25.44 18.27 -8.89
C ASN A 117 -24.60 17.80 -10.09
N ASP A 118 -24.92 18.23 -11.31
CA ASP A 118 -24.22 17.82 -12.54
C ASP A 118 -24.06 16.30 -12.67
N TYR A 119 -25.13 15.56 -12.36
CA TYR A 119 -25.16 14.08 -12.33
C TYR A 119 -24.11 13.44 -11.41
N LYS A 120 -23.69 14.15 -10.36
CA LYS A 120 -22.70 13.70 -9.38
C LYS A 120 -23.25 13.73 -7.97
N ILE A 121 -22.94 12.70 -7.19
CA ILE A 121 -23.15 12.67 -5.74
C ILE A 121 -21.81 12.57 -5.02
N ILE A 122 -21.78 12.86 -3.73
CA ILE A 122 -20.55 12.85 -2.93
C ILE A 122 -20.75 11.94 -1.72
N PHE A 123 -19.85 10.96 -1.58
CA PHE A 123 -19.67 10.23 -0.34
C PHE A 123 -18.46 10.79 0.44
N GLU A 124 -18.62 10.99 1.74
CA GLU A 124 -17.55 11.31 2.68
C GLU A 124 -17.37 10.17 3.68
N ALA A 125 -16.17 9.62 3.79
CA ALA A 125 -15.84 8.63 4.82
C ALA A 125 -14.93 9.25 5.89
N ARG A 126 -15.41 9.23 7.13
CA ARG A 126 -14.71 9.65 8.34
C ARG A 126 -14.26 8.41 9.10
N ILE A 127 -12.98 8.10 9.05
CA ILE A 127 -12.42 6.86 9.62
C ILE A 127 -11.50 7.19 10.78
N GLN A 128 -11.75 6.57 11.93
CA GLN A 128 -10.86 6.58 13.09
C GLN A 128 -10.43 5.14 13.42
N VAL A 129 -9.19 4.79 13.09
CA VAL A 129 -8.61 3.49 13.48
C VAL A 129 -8.24 3.50 14.96
N ILE A 130 -8.76 2.54 15.72
CA ILE A 130 -8.51 2.36 17.15
C ILE A 130 -7.34 1.39 17.37
N ALA A 131 -7.41 0.21 16.76
CA ALA A 131 -6.41 -0.83 16.92
C ALA A 131 -6.28 -1.70 15.67
N LYS A 132 -5.11 -2.33 15.52
CA LYS A 132 -4.76 -3.21 14.40
C LYS A 132 -4.14 -4.48 14.96
N TYR A 133 -4.65 -5.63 14.58
CA TYR A 133 -4.18 -6.95 15.01
C TYR A 133 -3.81 -7.80 13.80
N GLY A 134 -2.91 -8.76 13.98
CA GLY A 134 -2.47 -9.68 12.93
C GLY A 134 -1.78 -9.03 11.74
N MET A 135 -1.46 -7.73 11.83
CA MET A 135 -0.74 -6.98 10.82
C MET A 135 0.74 -7.00 11.14
N GLN A 136 1.55 -7.37 10.16
CA GLN A 136 3.00 -7.33 10.33
C GLN A 136 3.44 -5.87 10.51
N LYS A 137 4.06 -5.58 11.66
CA LYS A 137 4.67 -4.28 11.86
C LYS A 137 5.81 -4.16 10.86
N VAL A 138 5.73 -3.19 9.96
CA VAL A 138 6.86 -2.86 9.07
C VAL A 138 8.00 -2.42 9.97
N THR A 139 8.99 -3.28 10.16
CA THR A 139 10.19 -2.95 10.92
C THR A 139 10.99 -1.97 10.09
N THR A 140 11.18 -0.73 10.56
CA THR A 140 12.06 0.22 9.87
C THR A 140 13.44 0.18 10.51
N PHE A 141 14.45 -0.06 9.70
CA PHE A 141 15.85 0.01 10.11
C PHE A 141 16.38 1.42 9.89
N ASP A 142 16.96 2.00 10.94
CA ASP A 142 17.66 3.28 10.85
C ASP A 142 19.14 3.01 10.56
N PHE A 143 19.54 3.20 9.31
CA PHE A 143 20.92 3.00 8.87
C PHE A 143 21.79 4.26 9.04
N THR A 144 21.27 5.34 9.64
CA THR A 144 22.02 6.58 9.86
C THR A 144 22.89 6.57 11.12
N GLN A 145 22.68 5.57 11.97
CA GLN A 145 23.39 5.41 13.23
C GLN A 145 23.70 3.93 13.49
N PRO A 146 24.78 3.62 14.23
CA PRO A 146 25.11 2.24 14.59
C PRO A 146 24.07 1.65 15.57
N ALA A 147 23.75 0.37 15.40
CA ALA A 147 22.86 -0.35 16.29
C ALA A 147 23.59 -0.82 17.56
N ASN A 148 23.03 -0.58 18.74
CA ASN A 148 23.70 -0.92 20.00
C ASN A 148 23.89 -2.44 20.17
N GLY A 149 25.11 -2.87 20.45
CA GLY A 149 25.46 -4.28 20.67
C GLY A 149 25.58 -5.13 19.41
N TRP A 150 25.59 -4.52 18.22
CA TRP A 150 25.65 -5.22 16.94
C TRP A 150 27.05 -5.13 16.30
N ASP A 151 27.32 -6.01 15.33
CA ASP A 151 28.55 -6.02 14.54
C ASP A 151 28.51 -4.95 13.44
N ASN A 152 28.58 -3.69 13.85
CA ASN A 152 28.43 -2.52 12.97
C ASN A 152 29.67 -2.25 12.12
N VAL A 153 29.44 -1.91 10.86
CA VAL A 153 30.41 -1.27 9.96
C VAL A 153 29.75 -0.07 9.26
N ALA A 154 30.50 1.01 9.05
CA ALA A 154 30.05 2.15 8.27
C ALA A 154 30.44 1.96 6.80
N LEU A 155 29.46 1.92 5.91
CA LEU A 155 29.66 2.00 4.47
C LEU A 155 29.48 3.44 4.03
N LYS A 156 30.54 4.06 3.50
CA LYS A 156 30.50 5.44 3.03
C LYS A 156 30.09 5.47 1.56
N ILE A 157 28.93 6.05 1.28
CA ILE A 157 28.29 6.11 -0.04
C ILE A 157 27.83 7.54 -0.29
N ASP A 158 28.22 8.15 -1.40
CA ASP A 158 27.97 9.57 -1.70
C ASP A 158 28.37 10.52 -0.54
N GLY A 159 29.47 10.20 0.15
CA GLY A 159 29.97 10.96 1.30
C GLY A 159 29.13 10.82 2.58
N LYS A 160 28.12 9.95 2.61
CA LYS A 160 27.27 9.67 3.77
C LYS A 160 27.57 8.28 4.33
N ASN A 161 27.55 8.16 5.66
CA ASN A 161 27.76 6.89 6.34
C ASN A 161 26.44 6.13 6.46
N VAL A 162 26.47 4.86 6.04
CA VAL A 162 25.39 3.89 6.15
C VAL A 162 25.85 2.77 7.08
N TYR A 163 25.26 2.68 8.27
CA TYR A 163 25.64 1.70 9.28
C TYR A 163 24.90 0.38 9.06
N VAL A 164 25.65 -0.71 8.88
CA VAL A 164 25.10 -2.05 8.62
C VAL A 164 25.75 -3.11 9.51
N CYS A 165 25.07 -4.24 9.68
CA CYS A 165 25.64 -5.40 10.36
C CYS A 165 26.48 -6.24 9.37
N ARG A 166 27.79 -6.40 9.63
CA ARG A 166 28.71 -7.16 8.74
C ARG A 166 28.17 -8.55 8.46
N ARG A 167 27.92 -9.32 9.52
CA ARG A 167 27.43 -10.71 9.43
C ARG A 167 26.12 -10.81 8.68
N TYR A 168 25.16 -9.91 8.94
CA TYR A 168 23.86 -9.97 8.28
C TYR A 168 24.00 -9.75 6.77
N LEU A 169 24.75 -8.72 6.38
CA LEU A 169 24.94 -8.40 4.97
C LEU A 169 25.75 -9.50 4.25
N SER A 170 26.75 -10.09 4.91
CA SER A 170 27.51 -11.24 4.38
C SER A 170 26.66 -12.49 4.14
N ILE A 171 25.66 -12.78 4.98
CA ILE A 171 24.73 -13.92 4.75
C ILE A 171 24.04 -13.79 3.39
N HIS A 172 23.70 -12.58 2.99
CA HIS A 172 22.98 -12.30 1.75
C HIS A 172 23.89 -12.02 0.55
N SER A 173 25.20 -11.89 0.74
CA SER A 173 26.11 -11.40 -0.28
C SER A 173 27.51 -12.02 -0.15
N PRO A 174 27.93 -12.85 -1.12
CA PRO A 174 29.31 -13.32 -1.22
C PRO A 174 30.29 -12.16 -1.37
N TYR A 175 29.92 -11.10 -2.11
CA TYR A 175 30.71 -9.86 -2.21
C TYR A 175 31.03 -9.27 -0.83
N PHE A 176 30.02 -9.04 0.01
CA PHE A 176 30.21 -8.50 1.36
C PHE A 176 30.89 -9.51 2.30
N THR A 177 30.71 -10.81 2.08
CA THR A 177 31.49 -11.84 2.79
C THR A 177 32.98 -11.67 2.53
N THR A 178 33.38 -11.54 1.27
CA THR A 178 34.77 -11.31 0.89
C THR A 178 35.28 -9.95 1.38
N LEU A 179 34.47 -8.89 1.29
CA LEU A 179 34.83 -7.54 1.72
C LEU A 179 35.11 -7.47 3.24
N PHE A 180 34.26 -8.08 4.06
CA PHE A 180 34.36 -7.97 5.52
C PHE A 180 35.23 -9.02 6.17
N PHE A 181 35.30 -10.23 5.60
CA PHE A 181 35.95 -11.37 6.24
C PHE A 181 37.07 -12.01 5.42
N GLY A 182 37.25 -11.59 4.16
CA GLY A 182 38.37 -12.01 3.31
C GLY A 182 39.73 -11.47 3.78
N GLU A 183 40.79 -11.81 3.07
CA GLU A 183 42.17 -11.48 3.45
C GLU A 183 42.61 -10.05 3.03
N PHE A 184 41.65 -9.17 2.70
CA PHE A 184 41.92 -7.79 2.31
C PHE A 184 42.04 -6.85 3.52
N ILE A 185 42.52 -5.61 3.30
CA ILE A 185 42.79 -4.65 4.38
C ILE A 185 41.50 -4.13 5.03
N GLU A 186 40.41 -4.12 4.26
CA GLU A 186 39.05 -3.70 4.62
C GLU A 186 38.49 -4.51 5.80
N LYS A 187 38.94 -5.76 6.00
CA LYS A 187 38.57 -6.61 7.15
C LYS A 187 38.83 -5.95 8.51
N LYS A 188 39.81 -5.05 8.59
CA LYS A 188 40.18 -4.34 9.82
C LYS A 188 39.56 -2.95 9.92
N GLN A 189 38.79 -2.53 8.91
CA GLN A 189 38.23 -1.18 8.85
C GLN A 189 36.84 -1.12 9.50
N GLU A 190 36.62 -0.02 10.21
CA GLU A 190 35.31 0.34 10.75
C GLU A 190 34.49 1.21 9.78
N GLU A 191 35.16 1.84 8.80
CA GLU A 191 34.56 2.61 7.71
C GLU A 191 35.14 2.14 6.36
N ILE A 192 34.28 1.80 5.40
CA ILE A 192 34.64 1.32 4.06
C ILE A 192 33.91 2.18 3.02
N GLU A 193 34.63 2.74 2.06
CA GLU A 193 34.05 3.56 0.99
C GLU A 193 33.58 2.68 -0.19
N LEU A 194 32.33 2.85 -0.61
CA LEU A 194 31.79 2.24 -1.82
C LEU A 194 31.51 3.34 -2.87
N LYS A 195 32.10 3.19 -4.06
CA LYS A 195 32.02 4.17 -5.15
C LYS A 195 31.00 3.76 -6.20
N ASP A 196 30.56 4.73 -6.99
CA ASP A 196 29.64 4.54 -8.12
C ASP A 196 28.26 3.96 -7.75
N ILE A 197 27.82 4.20 -6.51
CA ILE A 197 26.53 3.76 -5.96
C ILE A 197 25.79 4.97 -5.40
N SER A 198 24.50 5.08 -5.73
CA SER A 198 23.61 6.08 -5.14
C SER A 198 23.26 5.68 -3.71
N HIS A 199 23.50 6.58 -2.75
CA HIS A 199 23.11 6.39 -1.35
C HIS A 199 21.62 6.04 -1.22
N LYS A 200 20.75 6.72 -1.98
CA LYS A 200 19.30 6.48 -1.93
C LYS A 200 18.95 5.07 -2.41
N GLU A 201 19.53 4.64 -3.53
CA GLU A 201 19.26 3.31 -4.10
C GLU A 201 19.80 2.20 -3.19
N PHE A 202 20.94 2.41 -2.54
CA PHE A 202 21.50 1.45 -1.60
C PHE A 202 20.63 1.28 -0.35
N ILE A 203 20.08 2.37 0.21
CA ILE A 203 19.13 2.29 1.33
C ILE A 203 17.87 1.50 0.95
N GLU A 204 17.35 1.69 -0.26
CA GLU A 204 16.21 0.91 -0.76
C GLU A 204 16.55 -0.58 -0.89
N LEU A 205 17.73 -0.93 -1.41
CA LEU A 205 18.22 -2.31 -1.42
C LEU A 205 18.32 -2.89 0.00
N LEU A 206 18.86 -2.14 0.96
CA LEU A 206 18.94 -2.59 2.35
C LEU A 206 17.55 -2.87 2.92
N HIS A 207 16.55 -2.04 2.63
CA HIS A 207 15.18 -2.31 3.06
C HIS A 207 14.51 -3.52 2.40
N VAL A 208 15.03 -3.99 1.27
CA VAL A 208 14.58 -5.24 0.64
C VAL A 208 15.21 -6.46 1.31
N ILE A 209 16.48 -6.39 1.71
CA ILE A 209 17.19 -7.55 2.28
C ILE A 209 17.10 -7.66 3.81
N TYR A 210 16.99 -6.54 4.53
CA TYR A 210 16.70 -6.53 5.96
C TYR A 210 15.23 -6.90 6.18
N PRO A 211 14.83 -7.37 7.39
CA PRO A 211 13.47 -7.82 7.67
C PRO A 211 12.50 -6.62 7.85
N SER A 212 12.58 -5.66 6.93
CA SER A 212 11.65 -4.53 6.74
C SER A 212 10.51 -4.86 5.79
N HIS A 213 10.53 -6.02 5.12
CA HIS A 213 9.48 -6.49 4.21
C HIS A 213 9.08 -5.47 3.13
N ARG A 214 10.02 -4.61 2.73
CA ARG A 214 9.72 -3.58 1.72
C ARG A 214 9.64 -4.25 0.35
N PRO A 215 8.49 -4.20 -0.34
CA PRO A 215 8.35 -4.85 -1.63
C PRO A 215 9.13 -4.11 -2.71
N VAL A 216 9.62 -4.85 -3.70
CA VAL A 216 10.08 -4.27 -4.95
C VAL A 216 8.87 -3.70 -5.71
N HIS A 217 9.01 -2.49 -6.24
CA HIS A 217 7.96 -1.81 -6.99
C HIS A 217 8.52 -1.22 -8.30
N LYS A 218 7.66 -0.64 -9.14
CA LYS A 218 7.99 -0.17 -10.50
C LYS A 218 9.27 0.67 -10.56
N ASP A 219 9.39 1.63 -9.67
CA ASP A 219 10.50 2.58 -9.67
C ASP A 219 11.78 2.00 -9.04
N SER A 220 11.67 0.94 -8.24
CA SER A 220 12.81 0.31 -7.58
C SER A 220 13.35 -0.92 -8.28
N ALA A 221 12.52 -1.65 -9.02
CA ALA A 221 12.89 -2.91 -9.66
C ALA A 221 14.18 -2.85 -10.47
N ARG A 222 14.39 -1.78 -11.26
CA ARG A 222 15.56 -1.66 -12.13
C ARG A 222 16.86 -1.47 -11.36
N PHE A 223 16.89 -0.54 -10.40
CA PHE A 223 18.13 -0.27 -9.66
C PHE A 223 18.38 -1.36 -8.61
N ILE A 224 17.33 -1.98 -8.04
CA ILE A 224 17.49 -3.12 -7.13
C ILE A 224 18.13 -4.28 -7.89
N LEU A 225 17.66 -4.60 -9.10
CA LEU A 225 18.27 -5.66 -9.91
C LEU A 225 19.75 -5.37 -10.18
N LYS A 226 20.07 -4.13 -10.58
CA LYS A 226 21.46 -3.71 -10.84
C LYS A 226 22.35 -3.82 -9.60
N LEU A 227 21.91 -3.31 -8.44
CA LEU A 227 22.71 -3.35 -7.22
C LEU A 227 22.81 -4.79 -6.67
N ALA A 228 21.74 -5.58 -6.78
CA ALA A 228 21.75 -6.98 -6.39
C ALA A 228 22.76 -7.79 -7.20
N ASP A 229 22.88 -7.55 -8.50
CA ASP A 229 23.94 -8.15 -9.32
C ASP A 229 25.35 -7.71 -8.88
N VAL A 230 25.59 -6.39 -8.75
CA VAL A 230 26.88 -5.83 -8.33
C VAL A 230 27.35 -6.40 -6.98
N PHE A 231 26.43 -6.54 -6.01
CA PHE A 231 26.73 -7.07 -4.68
C PHE A 231 26.44 -8.56 -4.54
N GLN A 232 26.09 -9.26 -5.62
CA GLN A 232 25.83 -10.71 -5.62
C GLN A 232 24.75 -11.12 -4.58
N ILE A 233 23.63 -10.40 -4.53
CA ILE A 233 22.52 -10.61 -3.59
C ILE A 233 21.39 -11.37 -4.29
N GLU A 234 21.48 -12.69 -4.30
CA GLU A 234 20.53 -13.58 -5.00
C GLU A 234 19.07 -13.34 -4.59
N TYR A 235 18.80 -13.14 -3.30
CA TYR A 235 17.44 -12.89 -2.82
C TYR A 235 16.81 -11.64 -3.44
N ALA A 236 17.57 -10.53 -3.52
CA ALA A 236 17.08 -9.29 -4.11
C ALA A 236 16.93 -9.40 -5.63
N THR A 237 17.83 -10.14 -6.30
CA THR A 237 17.71 -10.48 -7.73
C THR A 237 16.39 -11.22 -7.99
N ASN A 238 16.13 -12.31 -7.26
CA ASN A 238 14.91 -13.12 -7.42
C ASN A 238 13.63 -12.31 -7.19
N LEU A 239 13.62 -11.40 -6.20
CA LEU A 239 12.47 -10.51 -5.95
C LEU A 239 12.25 -9.53 -7.10
N ALA A 240 13.33 -8.89 -7.59
CA ALA A 240 13.23 -7.92 -8.67
C ALA A 240 12.81 -8.58 -9.99
N GLU A 241 13.38 -9.75 -10.32
CA GLU A 241 12.98 -10.54 -11.49
C GLU A 241 11.53 -10.99 -11.40
N SER A 242 11.11 -11.54 -10.26
CA SER A 242 9.73 -11.97 -10.03
C SER A 242 8.75 -10.82 -10.25
N TYR A 243 9.08 -9.62 -9.76
CA TYR A 243 8.28 -8.43 -10.01
C TYR A 243 8.24 -8.05 -11.50
N LEU A 244 9.39 -8.01 -12.16
CA LEU A 244 9.50 -7.66 -13.59
C LEU A 244 8.76 -8.65 -14.49
N ILE A 245 8.82 -9.96 -14.19
CA ILE A 245 8.11 -11.00 -14.94
C ILE A 245 6.60 -10.78 -14.83
N LYS A 246 6.08 -10.63 -13.60
CA LYS A 246 4.64 -10.49 -13.32
C LYS A 246 4.06 -9.13 -13.76
N SER A 247 4.88 -8.08 -13.77
CA SER A 247 4.41 -6.72 -14.06
C SER A 247 4.06 -6.52 -15.53
N THR A 248 2.88 -5.96 -15.80
CA THR A 248 2.46 -5.49 -17.13
C THR A 248 2.96 -4.07 -17.44
N LEU A 249 3.62 -3.42 -16.48
CA LEU A 249 4.09 -2.03 -16.58
C LEU A 249 5.40 -1.89 -17.38
N PHE A 250 6.00 -3.00 -17.81
CA PHE A 250 7.24 -3.04 -18.60
C PHE A 250 7.00 -3.74 -19.93
N THR A 251 7.51 -3.16 -21.02
CA THR A 251 7.46 -3.79 -22.34
C THR A 251 8.34 -5.04 -22.38
N PRO A 252 8.02 -6.05 -23.23
CA PRO A 252 8.87 -7.22 -23.40
C PRO A 252 10.32 -6.87 -23.75
N ALA A 253 10.53 -5.85 -24.59
CA ALA A 253 11.87 -5.36 -24.94
C ALA A 253 12.62 -4.79 -23.72
N ALA A 254 11.94 -4.04 -22.84
CA ALA A 254 12.56 -3.52 -21.62
C ALA A 254 12.93 -4.65 -20.63
N LYS A 255 12.14 -5.73 -20.58
CA LYS A 255 12.47 -6.92 -19.77
C LYS A 255 13.69 -7.66 -20.32
N LEU A 256 13.79 -7.83 -21.65
CA LEU A 256 14.94 -8.48 -22.30
C LEU A 256 16.24 -7.70 -22.08
N LEU A 257 16.21 -6.37 -22.22
CA LEU A 257 17.39 -5.52 -21.95
C LEU A 257 17.89 -5.60 -20.50
N LEU A 258 17.01 -5.97 -19.55
CA LEU A 258 17.38 -6.16 -18.15
C LEU A 258 17.92 -7.57 -17.88
N ALA A 259 17.61 -8.55 -18.72
CA ALA A 259 18.06 -9.93 -18.58
C ALA A 259 19.39 -10.22 -19.32
N ASP A 260 19.79 -9.38 -20.27
CA ASP A 260 21.01 -9.54 -21.08
C ASP A 260 22.31 -9.08 -20.37
N LYS A 261 22.29 -8.81 -19.07
CA LYS A 261 23.44 -8.37 -18.28
C LYS A 261 23.68 -9.30 -17.11
#